data_AF-A0A2V8E1L8-F1
#
_entry.id   AF-A0A2V8E1L8-F1
#
_cell.length_a   1.000
_cell.length_b   1.000
_cell.length_c   1.000
_cell.angle_alpha   90.00
_cell.angle_beta   90.00
_cell.angle_gamma   90.00
#
_symmetry.space_group_name_H-M   'P 1'
#
loop_
_entity.id
_entity.type
_entity.pdbx_description
1 polymer ?
#
loop_
_entity_poly.entity_id
_entity_poly.type
_entity_poly.pdbx_seq_one_letter_code
_entity_poly.pdbx_strand_id
1 'polypeptide(L)'
;MRENAIALEKDVVRSRCSRPRSDGRTTLGSQPTLSRLEHAIDRSAIQSLARIGIDWFCAYAYGPDEHPPDLILDLDSTDDPTHGTQQLALVHGWYDQHMYHPLVWFEGRTGLLLRTRLRPGRDASATGVVDELRHILPLLRRRFPHTPIFLRADAGMATPAVEAKLEAEGVSYVLGIGTSRVFKARVAPLVARAQARYERRGQAVHLRTSFRHRAKSWPHPRRILVKIDVTAAGLNVRFMVTNRCGRAADLVAWYDDRGTSENWIRELKLDLHVAPQLSSFPRQRLPPAAVQPRLPAARLFPARGPCGDATRVGDHRDDSSPRAMAL
;
A
#
# COMPACT_ATOMS: atom_id res chain seq x y z
N MET A 1 13.11 -5.87 19.87
CA MET A 1 11.94 -5.78 18.96
C MET A 1 10.67 -5.21 19.59
N ARG A 2 10.50 -5.24 20.93
CA ARG A 2 9.30 -4.71 21.62
C ARG A 2 9.34 -3.19 21.91
N GLU A 3 10.54 -2.62 22.05
CA GLU A 3 10.75 -1.17 22.31
C GLU A 3 10.56 -0.30 21.06
N ASN A 4 10.93 -0.79 19.88
CA ASN A 4 10.85 -0.01 18.63
C ASN A 4 9.43 0.35 18.20
N ALA A 5 8.43 -0.42 18.62
CA ALA A 5 7.04 -0.19 18.24
C ALA A 5 6.30 0.83 19.14
N ILE A 6 6.97 1.42 20.15
CA ILE A 6 6.42 2.52 20.97
C ILE A 6 6.91 3.89 20.45
N ALA A 7 8.07 3.93 19.79
CA ALA A 7 8.63 5.16 19.21
C ALA A 7 7.83 5.66 17.99
N LEU A 8 7.35 4.74 17.15
CA LEU A 8 6.61 5.00 15.90
C LEU A 8 5.34 5.83 16.02
N GLU A 9 4.77 5.88 17.21
CA GLU A 9 3.42 6.35 17.40
C GLU A 9 3.39 7.74 18.08
N LYS A 10 4.57 8.29 18.42
CA LYS A 10 4.76 9.58 19.11
C LYS A 10 4.86 10.78 18.16
N ASP A 11 5.21 10.57 16.89
CA ASP A 11 5.55 11.64 15.94
C ASP A 11 4.34 12.36 15.30
N VAL A 12 3.11 11.88 15.51
CA VAL A 12 1.87 12.38 14.84
C VAL A 12 1.27 13.64 15.51
N VAL A 13 1.75 14.05 16.69
CA VAL A 13 1.06 15.05 17.55
C VAL A 13 1.31 16.52 17.16
N ARG A 14 2.18 16.81 16.19
CA ARG A 14 2.77 18.17 16.04
C ARG A 14 2.04 19.16 15.12
N SER A 15 0.93 18.81 14.48
CA SER A 15 0.34 19.70 13.46
C SER A 15 -0.60 20.77 14.03
N ARG A 16 -0.19 22.04 13.86
CA ARG A 16 -0.83 23.35 14.18
C ARG A 16 -0.52 23.97 15.55
N CYS A 17 0.58 24.71 15.59
CA CYS A 17 0.71 25.94 16.37
C CYS A 17 0.98 27.13 15.42
N SER A 18 0.03 27.42 14.53
CA SER A 18 -0.11 28.76 13.93
C SER A 18 -1.36 29.40 14.55
N ARG A 19 -1.12 30.48 15.31
CA ARG A 19 -2.08 31.17 16.19
C ARG A 19 -3.48 31.34 15.56
N PRO A 20 -4.52 30.65 16.06
CA PRO A 20 -5.87 31.18 15.96
C PRO A 20 -5.96 32.37 16.91
N ARG A 21 -6.68 33.44 16.52
CA ARG A 21 -7.17 34.42 17.50
C ARG A 21 -8.10 33.66 18.45
N SER A 22 -7.58 33.28 19.62
CA SER A 22 -8.37 32.69 20.69
C SER A 22 -9.33 33.76 21.21
N ASP A 23 -10.63 33.47 21.27
CA ASP A 23 -11.42 34.09 22.32
C ASP A 23 -10.72 33.76 23.65
N GLY A 24 -10.57 34.74 24.54
CA GLY A 24 -9.69 34.63 25.70
C GLY A 24 -10.11 33.61 26.76
N ARG A 25 -10.97 32.61 26.46
CA ARG A 25 -11.53 31.68 27.45
C ARG A 25 -10.91 30.28 27.44
N THR A 26 -10.11 29.92 26.43
CA THR A 26 -9.45 28.60 26.39
C THR A 26 -7.95 28.75 26.15
N THR A 27 -7.14 28.54 27.19
CA THR A 27 -5.67 28.50 27.08
C THR A 27 -5.24 27.24 26.33
N LEU A 28 -4.77 27.40 25.10
CA LEU A 28 -4.15 26.31 24.34
C LEU A 28 -2.82 25.88 24.98
N GLY A 29 -2.47 24.61 24.85
CA GLY A 29 -1.21 24.06 25.37
C GLY A 29 0.00 24.77 24.75
N SER A 30 0.94 25.18 25.59
CA SER A 30 2.20 25.78 25.15
C SER A 30 3.12 24.75 24.47
N GLN A 31 4.10 25.21 23.68
CA GLN A 31 5.07 24.31 23.02
C GLN A 31 5.79 23.32 23.98
N PRO A 32 6.17 23.71 25.22
CA PRO A 32 6.68 22.76 26.22
C PRO A 32 5.67 21.67 26.62
N THR A 33 4.37 21.95 26.55
CA THR A 33 3.30 21.00 26.88
C THR A 33 3.18 19.92 25.80
N LEU A 34 3.28 20.29 24.52
CA LEU A 34 3.30 19.34 23.40
C LEU A 34 4.53 18.44 23.45
N SER A 35 5.73 19.00 23.68
CA SER A 35 6.95 18.19 23.80
C SER A 35 6.87 17.21 24.98
N ARG A 36 6.35 17.63 26.14
CA ARG A 36 6.12 16.71 27.26
C ARG A 36 5.12 15.61 26.92
N LEU A 37 4.04 15.94 26.21
CA LEU A 37 3.06 14.96 25.74
C LEU A 37 3.72 13.92 24.82
N GLU A 38 4.47 14.34 23.81
CA GLU A 38 5.21 13.44 22.89
C GLU A 38 6.13 12.48 23.66
N HIS A 39 6.84 12.98 24.68
CA HIS A 39 7.72 12.15 25.49
C HIS A 39 6.96 11.24 26.47
N ALA A 40 5.82 11.68 27.01
CA ALA A 40 5.03 10.95 28.01
C ALA A 40 4.05 9.93 27.41
N ILE A 41 3.67 10.08 26.13
CA ILE A 41 2.76 9.15 25.45
C ILE A 41 3.36 7.73 25.48
N ASP A 42 2.54 6.77 25.90
CA ASP A 42 2.88 5.36 25.92
C ASP A 42 2.06 4.59 24.87
N ARG A 43 2.36 3.29 24.72
CA ARG A 43 1.65 2.43 23.78
C ARG A 43 0.15 2.42 24.01
N SER A 44 -0.30 2.47 25.26
CA SER A 44 -1.74 2.42 25.60
C SER A 44 -2.46 3.66 25.12
N ALA A 45 -1.86 4.84 25.35
CA ALA A 45 -2.35 6.11 24.86
C ALA A 45 -2.46 6.10 23.33
N ILE A 46 -1.46 5.56 22.62
CA ILE A 46 -1.54 5.56 21.16
C ILE A 46 -2.60 4.57 20.67
N GLN A 47 -2.70 3.39 21.27
CA GLN A 47 -3.78 2.47 20.91
C GLN A 47 -5.16 3.10 21.15
N SER A 48 -5.29 3.96 22.15
CA SER A 48 -6.50 4.74 22.40
C SER A 48 -6.71 5.82 21.32
N LEU A 49 -5.67 6.57 20.94
CA LEU A 49 -5.74 7.56 19.85
C LEU A 49 -6.12 6.91 18.51
N ALA A 50 -5.52 5.76 18.19
CA ALA A 50 -5.80 5.00 16.98
C ALA A 50 -7.22 4.42 16.95
N ARG A 51 -7.98 4.47 18.05
CA ARG A 51 -9.39 4.06 18.09
C ARG A 51 -10.37 5.21 17.93
N ILE A 52 -9.93 6.46 18.08
CA ILE A 52 -10.83 7.63 18.08
C ILE A 52 -11.73 7.64 16.83
N GLY A 53 -11.15 7.39 15.64
CA GLY A 53 -11.91 7.40 14.39
C GLY A 53 -13.04 6.37 14.36
N ILE A 54 -12.74 5.11 14.69
CA ILE A 54 -13.72 4.04 14.68
C ILE A 54 -14.73 4.13 15.83
N ASP A 55 -14.32 4.57 17.01
CA ASP A 55 -15.22 4.78 18.16
C ASP A 55 -16.19 5.94 17.84
N TRP A 56 -15.69 7.02 17.22
CA TRP A 56 -16.53 8.12 16.72
C TRP A 56 -17.52 7.64 15.65
N PHE A 57 -17.03 6.90 14.65
CA PHE A 57 -17.87 6.34 13.60
C PHE A 57 -19.01 5.49 14.17
N CYS A 58 -18.70 4.57 15.10
CA CYS A 58 -19.70 3.72 15.72
C CYS A 58 -20.73 4.50 16.55
N ALA A 59 -20.32 5.61 17.16
CA ALA A 59 -21.19 6.43 18.00
C ALA A 59 -22.07 7.41 17.21
N TYR A 60 -21.57 7.96 16.11
CA TYR A 60 -22.16 9.17 15.50
C TYR A 60 -22.43 9.09 14.00
N ALA A 61 -21.88 8.13 13.26
CA ALA A 61 -22.08 8.07 11.81
C ALA A 61 -23.50 7.68 11.41
N TYR A 62 -24.20 6.96 12.29
CA TYR A 62 -25.58 6.49 12.09
C TYR A 62 -26.35 6.61 13.41
N GLY A 63 -27.66 6.85 13.33
CA GLY A 63 -28.54 6.85 14.51
C GLY A 63 -28.49 5.54 15.29
N PRO A 64 -28.84 5.50 16.59
CA PRO A 64 -28.64 4.33 17.46
C PRO A 64 -29.17 3.01 16.88
N ASP A 65 -30.36 3.03 16.28
CA ASP A 65 -31.03 1.87 15.67
C ASP A 65 -30.90 1.83 14.13
N GLU A 66 -30.15 2.77 13.56
CA GLU A 66 -29.87 2.83 12.13
C GLU A 66 -28.67 1.93 11.80
N HIS A 67 -28.87 1.09 10.78
CA HIS A 67 -27.86 0.18 10.28
C HIS A 67 -27.65 0.43 8.79
N PRO A 68 -26.40 0.68 8.35
CA PRO A 68 -26.13 0.80 6.93
C PRO A 68 -26.35 -0.55 6.23
N PRO A 69 -26.70 -0.54 4.93
CA PRO A 69 -26.92 -1.77 4.17
C PRO A 69 -25.64 -2.59 4.02
N ASP A 70 -24.49 -1.92 4.06
CA ASP A 70 -23.17 -2.52 4.07
C ASP A 70 -22.15 -1.58 4.70
N LEU A 71 -21.01 -2.13 5.11
CA LEU A 71 -19.83 -1.38 5.53
C LEU A 71 -18.70 -1.68 4.55
N ILE A 72 -18.07 -0.64 4.02
CA ILE A 72 -16.96 -0.79 3.08
C ILE A 72 -15.71 -0.31 3.76
N LEU A 73 -14.70 -1.17 3.88
CA LEU A 73 -13.38 -0.83 4.40
C LEU A 73 -12.45 -0.58 3.22
N ASP A 74 -12.12 0.67 2.97
CA ASP A 74 -11.09 1.06 2.03
C ASP A 74 -9.74 1.10 2.75
N LEU A 75 -8.89 0.15 2.37
CA LEU A 75 -7.56 -0.02 2.91
C LEU A 75 -6.52 0.44 1.89
N ASP A 76 -5.63 1.33 2.34
CA ASP A 76 -4.51 1.77 1.53
C ASP A 76 -3.26 2.00 2.40
N SER A 77 -2.12 2.04 1.75
CA SER A 77 -0.87 2.49 2.35
C SER A 77 -0.34 3.68 1.58
N THR A 78 0.19 4.66 2.31
CA THR A 78 0.70 5.88 1.70
C THR A 78 2.11 6.17 2.17
N ASP A 79 2.89 6.82 1.33
CA ASP A 79 4.19 7.36 1.71
C ASP A 79 4.06 8.59 2.61
N ASP A 80 5.00 8.72 3.54
CA ASP A 80 5.17 9.91 4.36
C ASP A 80 6.67 10.26 4.39
N PRO A 81 7.17 11.06 3.42
CA PRO A 81 8.57 11.41 3.31
C PRO A 81 9.09 12.09 4.59
N THR A 82 10.33 11.78 4.97
CA THR A 82 10.93 12.28 6.21
C THR A 82 12.21 13.06 5.95
N HIS A 83 12.61 13.87 6.93
CA HIS A 83 13.85 14.65 6.88
C HIS A 83 14.68 14.44 8.14
N GLY A 84 16.01 14.46 7.99
CA GLY A 84 16.94 14.27 9.09
C GLY A 84 16.98 12.82 9.59
N THR A 85 17.35 12.64 10.86
CA THR A 85 17.60 11.33 11.47
C THR A 85 16.47 10.92 12.41
N GLN A 86 15.24 10.95 11.90
CA GLN A 86 14.07 10.50 12.66
C GLN A 86 14.11 8.98 12.87
N GLN A 87 13.62 8.50 14.00
CA GLN A 87 13.63 7.07 14.28
C GLN A 87 12.66 6.36 13.34
N LEU A 88 13.10 5.27 12.71
CA LEU A 88 12.27 4.39 11.86
C LEU A 88 11.82 5.01 10.52
N ALA A 89 12.33 6.21 10.22
CA ALA A 89 12.40 6.81 8.90
C ALA A 89 13.42 6.06 8.02
N LEU A 90 12.99 4.90 7.48
CA LEU A 90 13.84 3.98 6.73
C LEU A 90 13.59 4.12 5.23
N VAL A 91 14.57 3.67 4.43
CA VAL A 91 14.45 3.67 2.96
C VAL A 91 13.37 2.68 2.52
N HIS A 92 12.40 3.15 1.75
CA HIS A 92 11.40 2.29 1.11
C HIS A 92 11.84 1.95 -0.32
N GLY A 93 12.06 0.67 -0.62
CA GLY A 93 12.62 0.25 -1.92
C GLY A 93 11.78 0.60 -3.16
N TRP A 94 10.45 0.71 -3.02
CA TRP A 94 9.57 1.14 -4.13
C TRP A 94 9.57 2.65 -4.38
N TYR A 95 9.62 3.45 -3.31
CA TYR A 95 9.55 4.92 -3.40
C TYR A 95 10.94 5.55 -3.49
N ASP A 96 12.00 4.77 -3.25
CA ASP A 96 13.40 5.20 -3.26
C ASP A 96 13.68 6.44 -2.39
N GLN A 97 13.06 6.49 -1.21
CA GLN A 97 13.16 7.62 -0.30
C GLN A 97 13.10 7.17 1.17
N HIS A 98 13.60 8.02 2.08
CA HIS A 98 13.40 7.89 3.52
C HIS A 98 12.00 8.34 3.89
N MET A 99 11.22 7.44 4.49
CA MET A 99 9.83 7.73 4.81
C MET A 99 9.34 6.94 6.03
N TYR A 100 8.18 7.33 6.55
CA TYR A 100 7.27 6.39 7.19
C TYR A 100 6.33 5.81 6.15
N HIS A 101 5.72 4.66 6.45
CA HIS A 101 4.78 4.00 5.55
C HIS A 101 3.39 3.81 6.20
N PRO A 102 2.63 4.90 6.48
CA PRO A 102 1.31 4.82 7.08
C PRO A 102 0.37 3.79 6.41
N LEU A 103 -0.37 3.06 7.24
CA LEU A 103 -1.50 2.22 6.84
C LEU A 103 -2.79 2.90 7.28
N VAL A 104 -3.70 3.16 6.35
CA VAL A 104 -4.93 3.93 6.59
C VAL A 104 -6.17 3.12 6.24
N TRP A 105 -7.20 3.26 7.06
CA TRP A 105 -8.49 2.58 6.94
C TRP A 105 -9.60 3.61 6.91
N PHE A 106 -10.30 3.70 5.78
CA PHE A 106 -11.46 4.57 5.62
C PHE A 106 -12.73 3.74 5.55
N GLU A 107 -13.84 4.33 5.96
CA GLU A 107 -15.16 3.83 5.62
C GLU A 107 -15.56 4.36 4.24
N GLY A 108 -15.85 3.45 3.31
CA GLY A 108 -15.92 3.73 1.88
C GLY A 108 -17.16 4.49 1.42
N ARG A 109 -18.16 4.72 2.29
CA ARG A 109 -19.34 5.55 1.99
C ARG A 109 -19.20 6.96 2.54
N THR A 110 -18.76 7.07 3.77
CA THR A 110 -18.66 8.33 4.52
C THR A 110 -17.31 9.03 4.31
N GLY A 111 -16.28 8.29 3.88
CA GLY A 111 -14.91 8.80 3.79
C GLY A 111 -14.23 9.02 5.14
N LEU A 112 -14.86 8.60 6.25
CA LEU A 112 -14.31 8.78 7.59
C LEU A 112 -13.10 7.87 7.79
N LEU A 113 -12.01 8.46 8.29
CA LEU A 113 -10.84 7.70 8.73
C LEU A 113 -11.20 6.92 10.00
N LEU A 114 -11.32 5.60 9.88
CA LEU A 114 -11.60 4.70 10.99
C LEU A 114 -10.37 4.48 11.86
N ARG A 115 -9.22 4.27 11.22
CA ARG A 115 -7.97 3.95 11.91
C ARG A 115 -6.76 4.23 11.03
N THR A 116 -5.65 4.59 11.67
CA THR A 116 -4.35 4.71 11.01
C THR A 116 -3.27 4.08 11.88
N ARG A 117 -2.23 3.54 11.23
CA ARG A 117 -1.03 3.02 11.89
C ARG A 117 0.21 3.52 11.17
N LEU A 118 1.06 4.25 11.89
CA LEU A 118 2.38 4.61 11.39
C LEU A 118 3.29 3.39 11.42
N ARG A 119 4.04 3.18 10.34
CA ARG A 119 4.95 2.04 10.19
C ARG A 119 6.33 2.51 9.73
N PRO A 120 7.41 1.75 10.04
CA PRO A 120 8.72 2.03 9.48
C PRO A 120 8.68 2.09 7.96
N GLY A 121 9.51 2.96 7.38
CA GLY A 121 9.58 3.13 5.92
C GLY A 121 9.94 1.88 5.13
N ARG A 122 10.53 0.84 5.73
CA ARG A 122 10.87 -0.39 5.01
C ARG A 122 9.73 -1.42 4.94
N ASP A 123 8.64 -1.19 5.67
CA ASP A 123 7.57 -2.19 5.81
C ASP A 123 6.85 -2.36 4.47
N ALA A 124 6.53 -3.60 4.11
CA ALA A 124 5.70 -3.86 2.93
C ALA A 124 4.26 -3.36 3.12
N SER A 125 3.55 -3.04 2.05
CA SER A 125 2.19 -2.46 2.09
C SER A 125 1.20 -3.21 2.96
N ALA A 126 1.19 -4.55 2.93
CA ALA A 126 0.29 -5.37 3.74
C ALA A 126 0.72 -5.55 5.23
N THR A 127 1.87 -5.02 5.65
CA THR A 127 2.40 -5.23 7.01
C THR A 127 1.45 -4.67 8.06
N GLY A 128 1.01 -5.49 9.02
CA GLY A 128 0.10 -5.08 10.09
C GLY A 128 -1.38 -5.13 9.74
N VAL A 129 -1.78 -5.37 8.49
CA VAL A 129 -3.21 -5.45 8.08
C VAL A 129 -3.98 -6.49 8.90
N VAL A 130 -3.40 -7.69 9.06
CA VAL A 130 -4.03 -8.77 9.85
C VAL A 130 -4.21 -8.39 11.31
N ASP A 131 -3.30 -7.59 11.88
CA ASP A 131 -3.40 -7.10 13.25
C ASP A 131 -4.50 -6.04 13.37
N GLU A 132 -4.53 -5.07 12.46
CA GLU A 132 -5.55 -4.01 12.43
C GLU A 132 -6.97 -4.57 12.28
N LEU A 133 -7.16 -5.62 11.49
CA LEU A 133 -8.45 -6.30 11.37
C LEU A 133 -8.95 -6.83 12.73
N ARG A 134 -8.07 -7.24 13.64
CA ARG A 134 -8.47 -7.67 15.01
C ARG A 134 -8.96 -6.51 15.87
N HIS A 135 -8.57 -5.28 15.55
CA HIS A 135 -9.00 -4.08 16.26
C HIS A 135 -10.25 -3.45 15.64
N ILE A 136 -10.43 -3.58 14.33
CA ILE A 136 -11.53 -2.95 13.58
C ILE A 136 -12.80 -3.80 13.63
N LEU A 137 -12.72 -5.09 13.25
CA LEU A 137 -13.92 -5.91 13.02
C LEU A 137 -14.79 -6.11 14.27
N PRO A 138 -14.25 -6.34 15.48
CA PRO A 138 -15.09 -6.51 16.66
C PRO A 138 -15.91 -5.28 17.02
N LEU A 139 -15.36 -4.07 16.80
CA LEU A 139 -16.05 -2.80 17.07
C LEU A 139 -17.23 -2.61 16.10
N LEU A 140 -16.97 -2.81 14.80
CA LEU A 140 -18.00 -2.70 13.77
C LEU A 140 -19.11 -3.74 13.97
N ARG A 141 -18.77 -5.01 14.25
CA ARG A 141 -19.78 -6.06 14.47
C ARG A 141 -20.60 -5.86 15.73
N ARG A 142 -20.00 -5.28 16.78
CA ARG A 142 -20.77 -4.96 17.99
C ARG A 142 -21.81 -3.88 17.70
N ARG A 143 -21.46 -2.87 16.90
CA ARG A 143 -22.37 -1.78 16.55
C ARG A 143 -23.38 -2.14 15.44
N PHE A 144 -22.94 -2.94 14.48
CA PHE A 144 -23.68 -3.31 13.27
C PHE A 144 -23.68 -4.84 13.08
N PRO A 145 -24.38 -5.59 13.95
CA PRO A 145 -24.27 -7.06 14.01
C PRO A 145 -24.76 -7.79 12.75
N HIS A 146 -25.65 -7.18 11.98
CA HIS A 146 -26.23 -7.78 10.78
C HIS A 146 -25.76 -7.12 9.48
N THR A 147 -24.89 -6.10 9.57
CA THR A 147 -24.42 -5.41 8.38
C THR A 147 -23.24 -6.15 7.75
N PRO A 148 -23.32 -6.53 6.47
CA PRO A 148 -22.21 -7.16 5.78
C PRO A 148 -21.02 -6.22 5.67
N ILE A 149 -19.81 -6.74 5.94
CA ILE A 149 -18.55 -5.99 5.84
C ILE A 149 -17.83 -6.41 4.57
N PHE A 150 -17.46 -5.41 3.77
CA PHE A 150 -16.68 -5.55 2.57
C PHE A 150 -15.33 -4.87 2.71
N LEU A 151 -14.30 -5.39 2.05
CA LEU A 151 -12.98 -4.74 1.97
C LEU A 151 -12.56 -4.51 0.53
N ARG A 152 -12.06 -3.30 0.23
CA ARG A 152 -11.37 -2.96 -1.02
C ARG A 152 -9.95 -2.55 -0.69
N ALA A 153 -9.02 -3.05 -1.50
CA ALA A 153 -7.64 -2.59 -1.43
C ALA A 153 -6.91 -2.84 -2.75
N ASP A 154 -5.76 -2.22 -2.90
CA ASP A 154 -4.91 -2.40 -4.06
C ASP A 154 -4.15 -3.76 -4.06
N ALA A 155 -3.24 -3.92 -5.02
CA ALA A 155 -2.44 -5.13 -5.13
C ALA A 155 -1.39 -5.29 -4.03
N GLY A 156 -0.94 -4.20 -3.40
CA GLY A 156 -0.01 -4.23 -2.27
C GLY A 156 -0.58 -4.94 -1.04
N MET A 157 -1.91 -4.98 -0.92
CA MET A 157 -2.63 -5.62 0.19
C MET A 157 -3.01 -7.09 -0.08
N ALA A 158 -2.92 -7.57 -1.31
CA ALA A 158 -3.33 -8.90 -1.72
C ALA A 158 -2.30 -9.99 -1.37
N THR A 159 -2.16 -10.29 -0.09
CA THR A 159 -1.30 -11.36 0.41
C THR A 159 -2.11 -12.57 0.88
N PRO A 160 -1.55 -13.80 0.82
CA PRO A 160 -2.25 -15.00 1.30
C PRO A 160 -2.72 -14.88 2.76
N ALA A 161 -1.95 -14.20 3.62
CA ALA A 161 -2.30 -14.00 5.02
C ALA A 161 -3.50 -13.07 5.19
N VAL A 162 -3.59 -11.99 4.40
CA VAL A 162 -4.73 -11.07 4.41
C VAL A 162 -5.98 -11.75 3.87
N GLU A 163 -5.87 -12.42 2.72
CA GLU A 163 -7.00 -13.17 2.13
C GLU A 163 -7.54 -14.23 3.10
N ALA A 164 -6.66 -15.04 3.70
CA ALA A 164 -7.05 -16.07 4.66
C ALA A 164 -7.69 -15.46 5.92
N LYS A 165 -7.19 -14.33 6.42
CA LYS A 165 -7.79 -13.63 7.56
C LYS A 165 -9.18 -13.12 7.22
N LEU A 166 -9.37 -12.51 6.06
CA LEU A 166 -10.69 -12.00 5.62
C LEU A 166 -11.69 -13.15 5.47
N GLU A 167 -11.28 -14.27 4.87
CA GLU A 167 -12.12 -15.45 4.70
C GLU A 167 -12.49 -16.09 6.04
N ALA A 168 -11.53 -16.23 6.96
CA ALA A 168 -11.77 -16.76 8.30
C ALA A 168 -12.73 -15.87 9.11
N GLU A 169 -12.70 -14.56 8.87
CA GLU A 169 -13.61 -13.60 9.48
C GLU A 169 -14.94 -13.47 8.73
N GLY A 170 -15.15 -14.14 7.59
CA GLY A 170 -16.36 -13.97 6.78
C GLY A 170 -16.51 -12.57 6.15
N VAL A 171 -15.40 -11.84 5.98
CA VAL A 171 -15.36 -10.55 5.29
C VAL A 171 -15.27 -10.79 3.79
N SER A 172 -16.18 -10.18 3.04
CA SER A 172 -16.14 -10.22 1.57
C SER A 172 -15.16 -9.18 1.04
N TYR A 173 -14.45 -9.44 -0.05
CA TYR A 173 -13.43 -8.50 -0.52
C TYR A 173 -13.29 -8.45 -2.03
N VAL A 174 -12.75 -7.35 -2.54
CA VAL A 174 -12.15 -7.26 -3.87
C VAL A 174 -10.79 -6.58 -3.70
N LEU A 175 -9.72 -7.32 -3.93
CA LEU A 175 -8.34 -6.81 -3.85
C LEU A 175 -7.76 -6.74 -5.25
N GLY A 176 -7.03 -5.67 -5.57
CA GLY A 176 -6.17 -5.67 -6.75
C GLY A 176 -5.20 -6.86 -6.70
N ILE A 177 -4.79 -7.39 -7.84
CA ILE A 177 -3.72 -8.40 -7.86
C ILE A 177 -2.77 -8.14 -9.03
N GLY A 178 -1.49 -8.39 -8.77
CA GLY A 178 -0.46 -8.31 -9.79
C GLY A 178 -0.76 -9.18 -11.01
N THR A 179 -0.31 -8.73 -12.17
CA THR A 179 -0.51 -9.49 -13.40
C THR A 179 0.46 -10.65 -13.49
N SER A 180 -0.04 -11.86 -13.77
CA SER A 180 0.80 -13.05 -14.01
C SER A 180 0.78 -13.48 -15.48
N ARG A 181 1.80 -14.21 -15.94
CA ARG A 181 1.83 -14.83 -17.28
C ARG A 181 0.60 -15.71 -17.53
N VAL A 182 0.15 -16.43 -16.50
CA VAL A 182 -1.05 -17.27 -16.55
C VAL A 182 -2.31 -16.44 -16.77
N PHE A 183 -2.43 -15.30 -16.09
CA PHE A 183 -3.59 -14.42 -16.25
C PHE A 183 -3.61 -13.78 -17.65
N LYS A 184 -2.46 -13.28 -18.13
CA LYS A 184 -2.32 -12.74 -19.49
C LYS A 184 -2.71 -13.76 -20.55
N ALA A 185 -2.17 -14.98 -20.46
CA ALA A 185 -2.48 -16.05 -21.41
C ALA A 185 -3.98 -16.37 -21.44
N ARG A 186 -4.62 -16.42 -20.26
CA ARG A 186 -6.04 -16.74 -20.15
C ARG A 186 -6.96 -15.69 -20.76
N VAL A 187 -6.58 -14.41 -20.70
CA VAL A 187 -7.41 -13.32 -21.23
C VAL A 187 -6.98 -12.86 -22.63
N ALA A 188 -5.86 -13.36 -23.16
CA ALA A 188 -5.33 -12.97 -24.47
C ALA A 188 -6.37 -13.05 -25.61
N PRO A 189 -7.22 -14.09 -25.72
CA PRO A 189 -8.26 -14.13 -26.74
C PRO A 189 -9.31 -13.00 -26.60
N LEU A 190 -9.64 -12.62 -25.36
CA LEU A 190 -10.59 -11.53 -25.09
C LEU A 190 -9.97 -10.17 -25.38
N VAL A 191 -8.69 -10.00 -25.05
CA VAL A 191 -7.91 -8.79 -25.37
C VAL A 191 -7.84 -8.59 -26.88
N ALA A 192 -7.47 -9.63 -27.64
CA ALA A 192 -7.40 -9.56 -29.10
C ALA A 192 -8.75 -9.18 -29.72
N ARG A 193 -9.86 -9.76 -29.22
CA ARG A 193 -11.22 -9.40 -29.65
C ARG A 193 -11.58 -7.96 -29.32
N ALA A 194 -11.16 -7.45 -28.16
CA ALA A 194 -11.41 -6.07 -27.76
C ALA A 194 -10.64 -5.08 -28.65
N GLN A 195 -9.37 -5.36 -28.94
CA GLN A 195 -8.53 -4.56 -29.83
C GLN A 195 -9.10 -4.52 -31.25
N ALA A 196 -9.42 -5.68 -31.83
CA ALA A 196 -10.05 -5.74 -33.15
C ALA A 196 -11.43 -5.04 -33.22
N ARG A 197 -12.14 -4.93 -32.09
CA ARG A 197 -13.39 -4.15 -32.01
C ARG A 197 -13.10 -2.64 -31.97
N TYR A 198 -12.07 -2.23 -31.23
CA TYR A 198 -11.63 -0.84 -31.17
C TYR A 198 -11.14 -0.36 -32.54
N GLU A 199 -10.25 -1.11 -33.19
CA GLU A 199 -9.70 -0.79 -34.53
C GLU A 199 -10.79 -0.61 -35.59
N ARG A 200 -11.82 -1.47 -35.56
CA ARG A 200 -12.94 -1.39 -36.52
C ARG A 200 -13.90 -0.23 -36.29
N ARG A 201 -14.07 0.22 -35.04
CA ARG A 201 -15.13 1.19 -34.67
C ARG A 201 -14.61 2.55 -34.25
N GLY A 202 -13.33 2.66 -33.89
CA GLY A 202 -12.73 3.86 -33.28
C GLY A 202 -13.30 4.21 -31.90
N GLN A 203 -14.12 3.34 -31.30
CA GLN A 203 -14.81 3.59 -30.03
C GLN A 203 -14.19 2.77 -28.90
N ALA A 204 -14.09 3.36 -27.71
CA ALA A 204 -13.61 2.69 -26.51
C ALA A 204 -14.37 1.39 -26.22
N VAL A 205 -13.63 0.33 -25.89
CA VAL A 205 -14.16 -1.00 -25.59
C VAL A 205 -13.85 -1.36 -24.14
N HIS A 206 -14.89 -1.59 -23.35
CA HIS A 206 -14.80 -1.99 -21.96
C HIS A 206 -15.36 -3.41 -21.79
N LEU A 207 -14.52 -4.37 -21.42
CA LEU A 207 -14.95 -5.74 -21.11
C LEU A 207 -14.70 -6.04 -19.63
N ARG A 208 -15.69 -6.67 -19.00
CA ARG A 208 -15.65 -7.10 -17.60
C ARG A 208 -15.98 -8.58 -17.56
N THR A 209 -15.06 -9.39 -17.05
CA THR A 209 -15.25 -10.85 -16.97
C THR A 209 -14.61 -11.39 -15.70
N SER A 210 -14.80 -12.68 -15.44
CA SER A 210 -14.16 -13.35 -14.31
C SER A 210 -13.88 -14.82 -14.61
N PHE A 211 -12.90 -15.38 -13.94
CA PHE A 211 -12.60 -16.81 -13.98
C PHE A 211 -12.15 -17.33 -12.61
N ARG A 212 -12.26 -18.63 -12.36
CA ARG A 212 -11.68 -19.25 -11.16
C ARG A 212 -10.22 -19.60 -11.40
N HIS A 213 -9.38 -19.32 -10.41
CA HIS A 213 -7.97 -19.68 -10.41
C HIS A 213 -7.51 -20.10 -9.01
N ARG A 214 -6.53 -21.00 -8.95
CA ARG A 214 -5.86 -21.39 -7.72
C ARG A 214 -4.36 -21.21 -7.90
N ALA A 215 -3.80 -20.21 -7.22
CA ALA A 215 -2.35 -20.11 -7.11
C ALA A 215 -1.82 -21.22 -6.20
N LYS A 216 -0.53 -21.59 -6.33
CA LYS A 216 0.08 -22.63 -5.48
C LYS A 216 0.02 -22.28 -3.99
N SER A 217 0.11 -21.00 -3.66
CA SER A 217 0.02 -20.47 -2.29
C SER A 217 -1.40 -20.43 -1.74
N TRP A 218 -2.42 -20.77 -2.54
CA TRP A 218 -3.82 -20.65 -2.12
C TRP A 218 -4.39 -21.99 -1.65
N PRO A 219 -5.02 -22.03 -0.46
CA PRO A 219 -5.63 -23.25 0.06
C PRO A 219 -6.77 -23.75 -0.83
N HIS A 220 -7.50 -22.84 -1.49
CA HIS A 220 -8.62 -23.14 -2.37
C HIS A 220 -8.66 -22.19 -3.58
N PRO A 221 -9.39 -22.52 -4.66
CA PRO A 221 -9.56 -21.62 -5.80
C PRO A 221 -10.33 -20.37 -5.40
N ARG A 222 -9.88 -19.21 -5.89
CA ARG A 222 -10.56 -17.91 -5.75
C ARG A 222 -11.01 -17.40 -7.09
N ARG A 223 -11.93 -16.43 -7.07
CA ARG A 223 -12.42 -15.78 -8.29
C ARG A 223 -11.49 -14.62 -8.64
N ILE A 224 -11.07 -14.58 -9.90
CA ILE A 224 -10.33 -13.48 -10.49
C ILE A 224 -11.30 -12.67 -11.35
N LEU A 225 -11.45 -11.39 -11.04
CA LEU A 225 -12.10 -10.41 -11.89
C LEU A 225 -11.09 -9.84 -12.88
N VAL A 226 -11.58 -9.50 -14.07
CA VAL A 226 -10.78 -8.95 -15.16
C VAL A 226 -11.47 -7.70 -15.68
N LYS A 227 -10.72 -6.60 -15.69
CA LYS A 227 -11.07 -5.33 -16.30
C LYS A 227 -10.19 -5.13 -17.52
N ILE A 228 -10.78 -5.15 -18.72
CA ILE A 228 -10.10 -4.88 -19.98
C ILE A 228 -10.68 -3.59 -20.55
N ASP A 229 -9.83 -2.58 -20.72
CA ASP A 229 -10.18 -1.32 -21.35
C ASP A 229 -9.27 -1.11 -22.56
N VAL A 230 -9.86 -0.94 -23.73
CA VAL A 230 -9.18 -0.52 -24.94
C VAL A 230 -9.70 0.86 -25.31
N THR A 231 -8.83 1.85 -25.20
CA THR A 231 -9.17 3.26 -25.43
C THR A 231 -8.11 3.90 -26.32
N ALA A 232 -8.26 5.19 -26.64
CA ALA A 232 -7.23 5.96 -27.33
C ALA A 232 -5.89 5.99 -26.57
N ALA A 233 -5.92 5.87 -25.23
CA ALA A 233 -4.73 5.76 -24.40
C ALA A 233 -4.06 4.37 -24.44
N GLY A 234 -4.65 3.42 -25.17
CA GLY A 234 -4.14 2.06 -25.33
C GLY A 234 -4.91 1.01 -24.52
N LEU A 235 -4.29 -0.16 -24.39
CA LEU A 235 -4.80 -1.32 -23.68
C LEU A 235 -4.44 -1.25 -22.19
N ASN A 236 -5.46 -1.30 -21.33
CA ASN A 236 -5.30 -1.43 -19.89
C ASN A 236 -6.02 -2.71 -19.42
N VAL A 237 -5.26 -3.65 -18.85
CA VAL A 237 -5.80 -4.88 -18.27
C VAL A 237 -5.47 -4.92 -16.79
N ARG A 238 -6.51 -4.97 -15.95
CA ARG A 238 -6.40 -5.10 -14.50
C ARG A 238 -7.05 -6.38 -14.02
N PHE A 239 -6.45 -6.97 -13.00
CA PHE A 239 -6.94 -8.16 -12.34
C PHE A 239 -7.26 -7.83 -10.89
N MET A 240 -8.31 -8.46 -10.37
CA MET A 240 -8.67 -8.40 -8.96
C MET A 240 -8.99 -9.80 -8.45
N VAL A 241 -8.68 -10.10 -7.20
CA VAL A 241 -9.07 -11.33 -6.52
C VAL A 241 -10.26 -11.05 -5.59
N THR A 242 -11.23 -11.96 -5.56
CA THR A 242 -12.44 -11.80 -4.76
C THR A 242 -12.99 -13.14 -4.28
N ASN A 243 -13.62 -13.13 -3.10
CA ASN A 243 -14.52 -14.17 -2.60
C ASN A 243 -16.01 -13.80 -2.78
N ARG A 244 -16.32 -12.65 -3.39
CA ARG A 244 -17.67 -12.10 -3.50
C ARG A 244 -18.43 -12.67 -4.70
N CYS A 245 -19.72 -12.95 -4.48
CA CYS A 245 -20.65 -13.37 -5.52
C CYS A 245 -21.19 -12.15 -6.30
N GLY A 246 -21.78 -12.38 -7.48
CA GLY A 246 -22.37 -11.33 -8.32
C GLY A 246 -21.73 -11.22 -9.70
N ARG A 247 -22.24 -10.31 -10.54
CA ARG A 247 -21.73 -10.11 -11.91
C ARG A 247 -20.37 -9.43 -11.86
N ALA A 248 -19.47 -9.83 -12.75
CA ALA A 248 -18.11 -9.27 -12.81
C ALA A 248 -18.13 -7.76 -13.08
N ALA A 249 -19.09 -7.28 -13.90
CA ALA A 249 -19.25 -5.85 -14.18
C ALA A 249 -19.56 -5.04 -12.92
N ASP A 250 -20.51 -5.49 -12.10
CA ASP A 250 -20.92 -4.79 -10.87
C ASP A 250 -19.79 -4.77 -9.84
N LEU A 251 -19.08 -5.90 -9.68
CA LEU A 251 -17.97 -5.98 -8.74
C LEU A 251 -16.77 -5.11 -9.15
N VAL A 252 -16.51 -5.00 -10.46
CA VAL A 252 -15.47 -4.11 -10.96
C VAL A 252 -15.86 -2.65 -10.79
N ALA A 253 -17.12 -2.28 -11.09
CA ALA A 253 -17.60 -0.92 -10.85
C ALA A 253 -17.49 -0.54 -9.36
N TRP A 254 -17.95 -1.41 -8.47
CA TRP A 254 -17.81 -1.24 -7.03
C TRP A 254 -16.35 -1.15 -6.55
N TYR A 255 -15.42 -1.84 -7.23
CA TYR A 255 -13.99 -1.73 -6.94
C TYR A 255 -13.37 -0.43 -7.46
N ASP A 256 -13.88 0.11 -8.58
CA ASP A 256 -13.36 1.33 -9.19
C ASP A 256 -13.58 2.56 -8.29
N ASP A 257 -14.65 2.55 -7.48
CA ASP A 257 -14.93 3.57 -6.45
C ASP A 257 -13.84 3.67 -5.37
N ARG A 258 -12.96 2.66 -5.25
CA ARG A 258 -11.75 2.73 -4.40
C ARG A 258 -10.86 3.92 -4.77
N GLY A 259 -10.90 4.42 -6.02
CA GLY A 259 -10.15 5.63 -6.42
C GLY A 259 -10.46 6.86 -5.56
N THR A 260 -11.58 6.87 -4.83
CA THR A 260 -11.94 7.93 -3.89
C THR A 260 -11.00 7.98 -2.67
N SER A 261 -10.44 6.84 -2.24
CA SER A 261 -9.52 6.80 -1.09
C SER A 261 -8.24 7.58 -1.32
N GLU A 262 -7.76 7.68 -2.56
CA GLU A 262 -6.61 8.50 -2.92
C GLU A 262 -6.85 9.99 -2.63
N ASN A 263 -8.09 10.46 -2.80
CA ASN A 263 -8.46 11.84 -2.46
C ASN A 263 -8.51 12.04 -0.94
N TRP A 264 -9.08 11.11 -0.17
CA TRP A 264 -9.09 11.19 1.29
C TRP A 264 -7.69 11.13 1.89
N ILE A 265 -6.78 10.35 1.31
CA ILE A 265 -5.36 10.34 1.70
C ILE A 265 -4.72 11.70 1.43
N ARG A 266 -5.03 12.31 0.27
CA ARG A 266 -4.54 13.66 -0.06
C ARG A 266 -5.06 14.69 0.94
N GLU A 267 -6.35 14.68 1.25
CA GLU A 267 -6.97 15.54 2.26
C GLU A 267 -6.33 15.32 3.63
N LEU A 268 -6.19 14.07 4.08
CA LEU A 268 -5.52 13.73 5.33
C LEU A 268 -4.11 14.32 5.41
N LYS A 269 -3.33 14.18 4.33
CA LYS A 269 -1.95 14.72 4.26
C LYS A 269 -1.93 16.25 4.30
N LEU A 270 -2.85 16.91 3.59
CA LEU A 270 -2.92 18.38 3.53
C LEU A 270 -3.44 18.98 4.84
N ASP A 271 -4.52 18.43 5.39
CA ASP A 271 -5.18 18.97 6.58
C ASP A 271 -4.32 18.80 7.82
N LEU A 272 -3.74 17.62 7.98
CA LEU A 272 -2.83 17.31 9.07
C LEU A 272 -1.40 17.76 8.79
N HIS A 273 -1.08 18.38 7.64
CA HIS A 273 0.28 18.79 7.25
C HIS A 273 1.32 17.69 7.51
N VAL A 274 1.00 16.45 7.13
CA VAL A 274 1.85 15.27 7.40
C VAL A 274 3.14 15.32 6.56
N ALA A 275 3.16 16.06 5.45
CA ALA A 275 4.37 16.33 4.66
C ALA A 275 5.33 17.35 5.35
N PRO A 276 6.66 17.26 5.10
CA PRO A 276 7.62 17.01 6.15
C PRO A 276 8.05 18.27 6.92
N GLN A 277 7.76 18.31 8.22
CA GLN A 277 8.22 19.38 9.12
C GLN A 277 8.94 18.89 10.38
N LEU A 278 9.20 17.59 10.52
CA LEU A 278 9.92 17.06 11.69
C LEU A 278 11.44 17.23 11.55
N SER A 279 11.90 18.49 11.48
CA SER A 279 13.30 18.86 11.66
C SER A 279 13.50 19.58 13.00
N SER A 280 13.37 18.85 14.11
CA SER A 280 13.95 19.35 15.37
C SER A 280 14.37 18.22 16.30
N PHE A 281 15.40 17.47 15.90
CA PHE A 281 16.33 16.97 16.90
C PHE A 281 17.32 18.09 17.20
N PRO A 282 17.55 18.49 18.48
CA PRO A 282 18.76 19.23 18.78
C PRO A 282 19.93 18.37 18.33
N ARG A 283 20.88 18.94 17.56
CA ARG A 283 22.13 18.28 17.20
C ARG A 283 22.72 17.65 18.46
N GLN A 284 22.60 16.34 18.62
CA GLN A 284 23.49 15.63 19.51
C GLN A 284 24.87 15.81 18.88
N ARG A 285 25.73 16.60 19.52
CA ARG A 285 27.15 16.59 19.22
C ARG A 285 27.61 15.17 19.51
N LEU A 286 27.80 14.37 18.45
CA LEU A 286 28.60 13.17 18.53
C LEU A 286 29.97 13.59 19.10
N PRO A 287 30.50 12.90 20.13
CA PRO A 287 31.88 13.10 20.51
C PRO A 287 32.77 12.83 19.28
N PRO A 288 33.87 13.57 19.08
CA PRO A 288 34.75 13.36 17.95
C PRO A 288 35.18 11.89 17.92
N ALA A 289 35.01 11.26 16.76
CA ALA A 289 35.39 9.87 16.56
C ALA A 289 36.85 9.68 16.98
N ALA A 290 37.08 8.74 17.89
CA ALA A 290 38.42 8.27 18.19
C ALA A 290 39.05 7.78 16.88
N VAL A 291 40.23 8.31 16.56
CA VAL A 291 41.03 7.95 15.39
C VAL A 291 41.31 6.45 15.44
N GLN A 292 40.68 5.68 14.55
CA GLN A 292 41.08 4.31 14.30
C GLN A 292 42.36 4.31 13.44
N PRO A 293 43.38 3.47 13.75
CA PRO A 293 44.59 3.40 12.95
C PRO A 293 44.30 2.83 11.56
N ARG A 294 44.86 3.49 10.54
CA ARG A 294 44.76 3.10 9.13
C ARG A 294 45.49 1.77 8.88
N LEU A 295 44.80 0.78 8.32
CA LEU A 295 45.45 -0.36 7.66
C LEU A 295 46.08 0.11 6.33
N PRO A 296 47.28 -0.38 5.95
CA PRO A 296 47.98 0.08 4.76
C PRO A 296 47.36 -0.47 3.47
N ALA A 297 47.36 0.37 2.44
CA ALA A 297 46.79 0.12 1.12
C ALA A 297 47.56 -0.95 0.33
N ALA A 298 46.84 -1.92 -0.22
CA ALA A 298 47.35 -2.80 -1.27
C ALA A 298 47.45 -2.03 -2.59
N ARG A 299 48.65 -2.06 -3.20
CA ARG A 299 48.98 -1.41 -4.47
C ARG A 299 48.31 -2.11 -5.65
N LEU A 300 47.60 -1.33 -6.47
CA LEU A 300 47.26 -1.66 -7.86
C LEU A 300 48.37 -1.14 -8.78
N PHE A 301 48.77 -1.93 -9.78
CA PHE A 301 49.55 -1.49 -10.95
C PHE A 301 49.01 -2.21 -12.22
N PRO A 302 49.23 -1.66 -13.43
CA PRO A 302 48.15 -1.40 -14.38
C PRO A 302 48.38 -2.08 -15.75
N ALA A 303 47.39 -2.03 -16.64
CA ALA A 303 47.64 -2.26 -18.07
C ALA A 303 46.97 -1.16 -18.91
N ARG A 304 47.82 -0.43 -19.63
CA ARG A 304 47.51 0.60 -20.63
C ARG A 304 47.03 -0.06 -21.93
N GLY A 305 46.07 0.54 -22.64
CA GLY A 305 45.87 0.31 -24.09
C GLY A 305 46.81 1.21 -24.93
N PRO A 306 46.53 1.50 -26.22
CA PRO A 306 45.62 0.87 -27.20
C PRO A 306 46.24 0.67 -28.63
N CYS A 307 45.39 0.19 -29.56
CA CYS A 307 45.35 0.42 -31.03
C CYS A 307 46.16 -0.47 -32.01
N GLY A 308 45.49 -0.94 -33.08
CA GLY A 308 46.08 -1.10 -34.42
C GLY A 308 46.01 -2.47 -35.13
N ASP A 309 44.86 -2.72 -35.78
CA ASP A 309 44.64 -3.22 -37.16
C ASP A 309 45.39 -4.40 -37.85
N ALA A 310 44.61 -5.06 -38.71
CA ALA A 310 44.92 -5.73 -39.99
C ALA A 310 45.34 -7.22 -40.11
N THR A 311 44.44 -7.95 -40.82
CA THR A 311 44.65 -8.87 -41.97
C THR A 311 44.86 -10.39 -41.82
N ARG A 312 43.87 -11.13 -42.41
CA ARG A 312 43.91 -12.31 -43.33
C ARG A 312 44.60 -13.61 -42.82
N VAL A 313 44.09 -14.83 -43.01
CA VAL A 313 43.64 -15.58 -44.22
C VAL A 313 42.81 -16.79 -43.71
N GLY A 314 41.60 -17.08 -44.21
CA GLY A 314 41.27 -18.19 -45.16
C GLY A 314 40.99 -19.53 -44.43
N ASP A 315 40.14 -20.47 -44.84
CA ASP A 315 39.25 -20.65 -45.98
C ASP A 315 38.43 -21.95 -45.71
N HIS A 316 37.24 -22.10 -46.33
CA HIS A 316 36.49 -23.34 -46.66
C HIS A 316 36.15 -24.39 -45.55
N ARG A 317 35.10 -25.22 -45.60
CA ARG A 317 33.86 -25.45 -46.38
C ARG A 317 33.06 -26.53 -45.60
N ASP A 318 31.75 -26.58 -45.86
CA ASP A 318 30.82 -27.73 -45.91
C ASP A 318 31.08 -29.00 -45.04
N ASP A 319 30.07 -29.45 -44.29
CA ASP A 319 29.00 -30.35 -44.79
C ASP A 319 28.35 -31.15 -43.63
N SER A 320 27.09 -31.52 -43.85
CA SER A 320 26.44 -32.75 -43.36
C SER A 320 26.02 -32.91 -41.87
N SER A 321 24.71 -32.74 -41.66
CA SER A 321 23.86 -33.62 -40.81
C SER A 321 24.01 -35.09 -41.25
N PRO A 322 23.65 -36.15 -40.44
CA PRO A 322 22.36 -36.24 -39.73
C PRO A 322 22.29 -37.13 -38.45
N ARG A 323 21.08 -37.14 -37.82
CA ARG A 323 20.45 -38.26 -37.04
C ARG A 323 21.13 -38.64 -35.71
N ALA A 324 20.47 -39.13 -34.64
CA ALA A 324 19.10 -39.54 -34.34
C ALA A 324 18.90 -39.66 -32.81
N MET A 325 17.62 -39.62 -32.40
CA MET A 325 16.90 -40.31 -31.31
C MET A 325 17.58 -40.96 -30.08
N ALA A 326 16.75 -41.01 -29.02
CA ALA A 326 16.77 -41.75 -27.74
C ALA A 326 17.19 -40.85 -26.57
N LEU A 327 16.40 -40.60 -25.52
CA LEU A 327 15.22 -41.27 -24.93
C LEU A 327 14.27 -40.21 -24.33
#